data_AF-V5G847-F1
#
_entry.id   AF-V5G847-F1
#
_cell.length_a   1.000
_cell.length_b   1.000
_cell.length_c   1.000
_cell.angle_alpha   90.00
_cell.angle_beta   90.00
_cell.angle_gamma   90.00
#
_symmetry.space_group_name_H-M   'P 1'
#
loop_
_entity.id
_entity.type
_entity.pdbx_description
1 polymer ?
#
loop_
_entity_poly.entity_id
_entity_poly.type
_entity_poly.pdbx_seq_one_letter_code
_entity_poly.pdbx_strand_id
1 'polypeptide(L)'
;SVNQTLCSQLNGVLSPGCNTPSYAPDVFLMSILLFLGTFLLSVNLKDFKNALFFPSKVRQFISDFAVIIAIISMTLLDFKVGIATPKLEVPHEFKPTLPDRGWLIPPFKHNPFYSVFVAIPPALLGTILIFMDQQITSVIINRKEYKLKKGCGYHLD
;
A
#
# COMPACT_ATOMS: atom_id res chain seq x y z
N SER A 1 -20.17 22.33 1.28
CA SER A 1 -21.10 21.28 1.75
C SER A 1 -21.67 21.71 3.09
N VAL A 2 -22.99 21.82 3.20
CA VAL A 2 -23.64 22.21 4.47
C VAL A 2 -23.71 20.96 5.36
N ASN A 3 -23.05 20.99 6.52
CA ASN A 3 -23.09 19.90 7.50
C ASN A 3 -24.50 19.77 8.08
N GLN A 4 -24.96 18.53 8.34
CA GLN A 4 -26.28 18.23 8.91
C GLN A 4 -26.59 19.03 10.19
N THR A 5 -25.56 19.34 10.99
CA THR A 5 -25.66 20.12 12.22
C THR A 5 -26.01 21.60 11.98
N LEU A 6 -25.61 22.18 10.86
CA LEU A 6 -25.94 23.56 10.51
C LEU A 6 -27.37 23.68 9.96
N CYS A 7 -27.87 22.61 9.34
CA CYS A 7 -29.23 22.54 8.82
C CYS A 7 -30.28 22.43 9.93
N SER A 8 -29.99 21.66 10.99
CA SER A 8 -30.87 21.56 12.15
C SER A 8 -30.94 22.86 12.96
N GLN A 9 -29.86 23.64 13.03
CA GLN A 9 -29.87 24.96 13.67
C GLN A 9 -30.71 26.01 12.94
N LEU A 10 -30.89 25.87 11.62
CA LEU A 10 -31.64 26.82 10.79
C LEU A 10 -33.12 26.43 10.60
N ASN A 11 -33.63 25.47 11.38
CA ASN A 11 -35.01 24.98 11.32
C ASN A 11 -35.47 24.58 9.91
N GLY A 12 -34.53 24.14 9.06
CA GLY A 12 -34.79 23.69 7.70
C GLY A 12 -35.12 22.21 7.66
N VAL A 13 -35.98 21.80 6.73
CA VAL A 13 -36.25 20.39 6.42
C VAL A 13 -35.35 19.95 5.26
N LEU A 14 -34.52 18.92 5.50
CA LEU A 14 -33.69 18.29 4.46
C LEU A 14 -34.60 17.60 3.44
N SER A 15 -34.59 18.07 2.20
CA SER A 15 -35.28 17.40 1.08
C SER A 15 -34.62 16.04 0.79
N PRO A 16 -35.37 14.99 0.41
CA PRO A 16 -34.88 13.60 0.26
C PRO A 16 -33.81 13.37 -0.84
N GLY A 17 -33.25 14.43 -1.44
CA GLY A 17 -32.12 14.38 -2.37
C GLY A 17 -30.75 14.70 -1.75
N CYS A 18 -30.66 14.98 -0.45
CA CYS A 18 -29.41 15.41 0.22
C CYS A 18 -28.35 14.31 0.43
N ASN A 19 -28.62 13.06 0.04
CA ASN A 19 -27.65 11.95 0.09
C ASN A 19 -27.06 11.63 -1.29
N THR A 20 -27.05 12.59 -2.22
CA THR A 20 -26.22 12.43 -3.42
C THR A 20 -24.76 12.55 -3.01
N PRO A 21 -23.91 11.54 -3.26
CA PRO A 21 -22.49 11.67 -2.99
C PRO A 21 -21.99 12.89 -3.77
N SER A 22 -21.32 13.81 -3.08
CA SER A 22 -20.73 15.00 -3.69
C SER A 22 -19.78 14.56 -4.81
N TYR A 23 -20.25 14.60 -6.05
CA TYR A 23 -19.48 14.22 -7.22
C TYR A 23 -18.35 15.23 -7.38
N ALA A 24 -17.13 14.83 -7.02
CA ALA A 24 -15.92 15.61 -7.19
C ALA A 24 -15.24 15.13 -8.49
N PRO A 25 -15.55 15.73 -9.66
CA PRO A 25 -15.01 15.28 -10.96
C PRO A 25 -13.49 15.34 -11.02
N ASP A 26 -12.88 16.23 -10.24
CA ASP A 26 -11.45 16.54 -10.31
C ASP A 26 -10.56 15.51 -9.61
N VAL A 27 -11.11 14.70 -8.71
CA VAL A 27 -10.33 13.70 -7.94
C VAL A 27 -9.79 12.61 -8.84
N PHE A 28 -10.57 12.17 -9.83
CA PHE A 28 -10.17 11.13 -10.77
C PHE A 28 -9.02 11.60 -11.68
N LEU A 29 -9.17 12.78 -12.29
CA LEU A 29 -8.14 13.36 -13.15
C LEU A 29 -6.85 13.62 -12.36
N MET A 30 -6.98 14.15 -11.14
CA MET A 30 -5.85 14.40 -10.25
C MET A 30 -5.11 13.11 -9.88
N SER A 31 -5.83 12.02 -9.60
CA SER A 31 -5.22 10.72 -9.29
C SER A 31 -4.42 10.17 -10.47
N ILE A 32 -4.94 10.31 -11.70
CA ILE A 32 -4.23 9.92 -12.93
C ILE A 32 -2.98 10.79 -13.14
N LEU A 33 -3.10 12.11 -12.93
CA LEU A 33 -1.99 13.03 -13.08
C LEU A 33 -0.87 12.73 -12.08
N LEU A 34 -1.21 12.49 -10.81
CA LEU A 34 -0.25 12.10 -9.78
C LEU A 34 0.40 10.74 -10.09
N PHE A 35 -0.36 9.77 -10.60
CA PHE A 35 0.16 8.48 -11.01
C PHE A 35 1.16 8.61 -12.16
N LEU A 36 0.76 9.24 -13.27
CA LEU A 36 1.61 9.43 -14.44
C LEU A 36 2.82 10.33 -14.11
N GLY A 37 2.61 11.38 -13.33
CA GLY A 37 3.66 12.27 -12.86
C GLY A 37 4.71 11.52 -12.04
N THR A 38 4.29 10.73 -11.05
CA THR A 38 5.21 9.94 -10.21
C THR A 38 5.98 8.92 -11.05
N PHE A 39 5.30 8.24 -11.97
CA PHE A 39 5.91 7.25 -12.86
C PHE A 39 6.96 7.90 -13.79
N LEU A 40 6.57 8.94 -14.54
CA LEU A 40 7.45 9.64 -15.46
C LEU A 40 8.64 10.24 -14.72
N LEU A 41 8.42 10.89 -13.58
CA LEU A 41 9.50 11.47 -12.79
C LEU A 41 10.47 10.39 -12.28
N SER A 42 9.96 9.27 -11.78
CA SER A 42 10.79 8.14 -11.32
C SER A 42 11.64 7.57 -12.45
N VAL A 43 11.08 7.39 -13.65
CA VAL A 43 11.79 6.86 -14.82
C VAL A 43 12.86 7.85 -15.29
N ASN A 44 12.51 9.14 -15.45
CA ASN A 44 13.46 10.17 -15.87
C ASN A 44 14.62 10.34 -14.86
N LEU A 45 14.33 10.35 -13.55
CA LEU A 45 15.36 10.42 -12.51
C LEU A 45 16.24 9.16 -12.48
N LYS A 46 15.67 7.99 -12.77
CA LYS A 46 16.42 6.73 -12.87
C LYS A 46 17.33 6.71 -14.10
N ASP A 47 16.86 7.23 -15.23
CA ASP A 47 17.62 7.33 -16.49
C ASP A 47 18.65 8.47 -16.48
N PHE A 48 18.50 9.45 -15.59
CA PHE A 48 19.51 10.47 -15.32
C PHE A 48 20.88 9.90 -14.90
N LYS A 49 20.93 8.61 -14.51
CA LYS A 49 22.17 7.88 -14.29
C LYS A 49 23.07 7.75 -15.53
N ASN A 50 22.52 7.93 -16.73
CA ASN A 50 23.25 7.88 -17.99
C ASN A 50 23.58 9.28 -18.53
N ALA A 51 23.09 10.35 -17.89
CA ALA A 51 23.39 11.71 -18.29
C ALA A 51 24.88 12.05 -18.06
N LEU A 52 25.43 12.87 -18.95
CA LEU A 52 26.84 13.29 -18.99
C LEU A 52 27.15 14.48 -18.06
N PHE A 53 26.14 15.09 -17.44
CA PHE A 53 26.23 16.44 -16.87
C PHE A 53 26.61 16.53 -15.37
N PHE A 54 26.99 15.44 -14.68
CA PHE A 54 27.32 15.48 -13.25
C PHE A 54 28.42 14.47 -12.82
N PRO A 55 29.15 14.73 -11.70
CA PRO A 55 30.13 13.80 -11.15
C PRO A 55 29.46 12.46 -10.77
N SER A 56 30.14 11.35 -11.09
CA SER A 56 29.59 9.99 -11.03
C SER A 56 28.96 9.62 -9.68
N LYS A 57 29.48 10.15 -8.57
CA LYS A 57 28.98 9.89 -7.22
C LYS A 57 27.57 10.46 -7.00
N VAL A 58 27.35 11.73 -7.36
CA VAL A 58 26.06 12.42 -7.18
C VAL A 58 24.99 11.76 -8.06
N ARG A 59 25.36 11.42 -9.29
CA ARG A 59 24.50 10.71 -10.25
C ARG A 59 24.01 9.35 -9.73
N GLN A 60 24.88 8.62 -9.03
CA GLN A 60 24.53 7.31 -8.45
C GLN A 60 23.57 7.47 -7.27
N PHE A 61 23.82 8.42 -6.36
CA PHE A 61 22.91 8.73 -5.26
C PHE A 61 21.50 9.12 -5.76
N ILE A 62 21.41 9.98 -6.78
CA ILE A 62 20.11 10.42 -7.33
C ILE A 62 19.34 9.25 -7.95
N SER A 63 20.02 8.36 -8.67
CA SER A 63 19.38 7.21 -9.31
C SER A 63 18.91 6.16 -8.29
N ASP A 64 19.70 5.90 -7.25
CA ASP A 64 19.34 4.95 -6.19
C ASP A 64 18.13 5.42 -5.36
N PHE A 65 18.00 6.74 -5.17
CA PHE A 65 16.87 7.36 -4.44
C PHE A 65 15.75 7.91 -5.34
N ALA A 66 15.81 7.69 -6.66
CA ALA A 66 14.91 8.29 -7.65
C ALA A 66 13.42 8.10 -7.32
N VAL A 67 13.02 6.88 -6.93
CA VAL A 67 11.62 6.54 -6.58
C VAL A 67 11.18 7.30 -5.33
N ILE A 68 12.03 7.38 -4.31
CA ILE A 68 11.72 8.07 -3.06
C ILE A 68 11.57 9.57 -3.30
N ILE A 69 12.47 10.17 -4.06
CA ILE A 69 12.42 11.58 -4.45
C ILE A 69 11.13 11.87 -5.24
N ALA A 70 10.75 10.99 -6.17
CA ALA A 70 9.52 11.14 -6.94
C ALA A 70 8.26 11.11 -6.05
N ILE A 71 8.17 10.15 -5.11
CA ILE A 71 7.06 10.08 -4.15
C ILE A 71 6.97 11.35 -3.30
N ILE A 72 8.09 11.83 -2.74
CA ILE A 72 8.12 13.05 -1.92
C ILE A 72 7.68 14.27 -2.75
N SER A 73 8.18 14.40 -3.98
CA SER A 73 7.83 15.54 -4.82
C SER A 73 6.34 15.57 -5.21
N MET A 74 5.75 14.43 -5.58
CA MET A 74 4.35 14.33 -5.98
C MET A 74 3.39 14.43 -4.79
N THR A 75 3.78 13.95 -3.62
CA THR A 75 3.02 14.16 -2.38
C THR A 75 3.05 15.62 -1.92
N LEU A 76 4.17 16.33 -2.09
CA LEU A 76 4.22 17.78 -1.85
C LEU A 76 3.36 18.57 -2.85
N LEU A 77 3.29 18.13 -4.11
CA LEU A 77 2.39 18.72 -5.11
C LEU A 77 0.91 18.47 -4.76
N ASP A 78 0.54 17.25 -4.36
CA ASP A 78 -0.81 16.93 -3.85
C ASP A 78 -1.19 17.84 -2.67
N PHE A 79 -0.27 18.02 -1.72
CA PHE A 79 -0.48 18.89 -0.57
C PHE A 79 -0.71 20.35 -0.96
N LYS A 80 0.01 20.87 -1.97
CA LYS A 80 -0.17 22.25 -2.46
C LYS A 80 -1.46 22.45 -3.24
N VAL A 81 -1.91 21.44 -3.98
CA VAL A 81 -3.13 21.53 -4.81
C VAL A 81 -4.40 21.33 -3.96
N GLY A 82 -4.30 20.64 -2.82
CA GLY A 82 -5.36 20.62 -1.81
C GLY A 82 -6.63 19.87 -2.21
N ILE A 83 -6.54 18.98 -3.21
CA ILE A 83 -7.66 18.11 -3.63
C ILE A 83 -7.73 16.91 -2.68
N ALA A 84 -8.97 16.49 -2.34
CA ALA A 84 -9.22 15.31 -1.50
C ALA A 84 -8.97 14.00 -2.27
N THR A 85 -7.70 13.73 -2.58
CA THR A 85 -7.27 12.44 -3.13
C THR A 85 -7.40 11.34 -2.07
N PRO A 86 -7.71 10.08 -2.48
CA PRO A 86 -7.77 8.97 -1.54
C PRO A 86 -6.37 8.69 -0.98
N LYS A 87 -6.18 8.93 0.32
CA LYS A 87 -4.90 8.74 1.01
C LYS A 87 -4.86 7.39 1.71
N LEU A 88 -3.64 6.91 1.96
CA LEU A 88 -3.44 5.68 2.72
C LEU A 88 -3.97 5.87 4.14
N GLU A 89 -5.08 5.21 4.45
CA GLU A 89 -5.65 5.19 5.79
C GLU A 89 -4.88 4.17 6.63
N VAL A 90 -4.09 4.68 7.58
CA VAL A 90 -3.39 3.85 8.56
C VAL A 90 -4.09 4.05 9.90
N PRO A 91 -4.57 2.98 10.57
CA PRO A 91 -5.17 3.12 11.89
C PRO A 91 -4.14 3.69 12.86
N HIS A 92 -4.52 4.72 13.62
CA HIS A 92 -3.65 5.38 14.61
C HIS A 92 -3.27 4.48 15.78
N GLU A 93 -4.05 3.43 16.02
CA GLU A 93 -3.85 2.49 17.12
C GLU A 93 -3.85 1.06 16.59
N PHE A 94 -2.92 0.26 17.09
CA PHE A 94 -2.91 -1.19 16.85
C PHE A 94 -4.08 -1.83 17.61
N LYS A 95 -5.21 -1.97 16.93
CA LYS A 95 -6.40 -2.63 17.46
C LYS A 95 -6.60 -3.99 16.80
N PRO A 96 -7.04 -5.01 17.55
CA PRO A 96 -7.51 -6.26 16.95
C PRO A 96 -8.66 -5.97 15.98
N THR A 97 -8.76 -6.75 14.90
CA THR A 97 -9.81 -6.59 13.87
C THR A 97 -11.23 -6.71 14.44
N LEU A 98 -11.39 -7.37 15.59
CA LEU A 98 -12.63 -7.37 16.38
C LEU A 98 -12.39 -6.71 17.74
N PRO A 99 -13.25 -5.76 18.17
CA PRO A 99 -13.10 -5.07 19.45
C PRO A 99 -13.20 -6.01 20.66
N ASP A 100 -13.93 -7.12 20.54
CA ASP A 100 -14.13 -8.11 21.62
C ASP A 100 -13.05 -9.21 21.68
N ARG A 101 -12.03 -9.15 20.81
CA ARG A 101 -11.01 -10.19 20.69
C ARG A 101 -9.68 -9.74 21.30
N GLY A 102 -9.15 -10.52 22.26
CA GLY A 102 -7.77 -10.35 22.73
C GLY A 102 -6.73 -10.79 21.69
N TRP A 103 -5.46 -10.40 21.90
CA TRP A 103 -4.35 -10.77 21.02
C TRP A 103 -4.10 -12.28 20.93
N LEU A 104 -4.30 -13.01 22.04
CA LEU A 104 -4.22 -14.47 22.07
C LEU A 104 -5.63 -15.06 21.93
N ILE A 105 -5.84 -15.85 20.87
CA ILE A 105 -7.08 -16.59 20.69
C ILE A 105 -6.93 -17.97 21.37
N PRO A 106 -7.70 -18.27 22.44
CA PRO A 106 -7.68 -19.60 23.01
C PRO A 106 -8.26 -20.61 22.01
N PRO A 107 -7.62 -21.79 21.82
CA PRO A 107 -7.97 -22.74 20.76
C PRO A 107 -9.41 -23.29 20.88
N PHE A 108 -10.01 -23.28 22.08
CA PHE A 108 -11.30 -23.92 22.36
C PHE A 108 -12.30 -23.00 23.10
N LYS A 109 -12.49 -21.75 22.65
CA LYS A 109 -13.46 -20.83 23.33
C LYS A 109 -14.93 -21.17 23.04
N HIS A 110 -15.26 -21.40 21.77
CA HIS A 110 -16.64 -21.63 21.29
C HIS A 110 -16.71 -22.67 20.15
N ASN A 111 -15.57 -23.24 19.75
CA ASN A 111 -15.50 -24.16 18.61
C ASN A 111 -15.63 -25.62 19.07
N PRO A 112 -16.41 -26.46 18.36
CA PRO A 112 -16.47 -27.89 18.63
C PRO A 112 -15.12 -28.55 18.33
N PHE A 113 -14.83 -29.68 18.99
CA PHE A 113 -13.55 -30.39 18.85
C PHE A 113 -13.25 -30.83 17.39
N TYR A 114 -14.31 -31.09 16.61
CA TYR A 114 -14.20 -31.41 15.17
C TYR A 114 -13.60 -30.27 14.33
N SER A 115 -13.60 -29.03 14.82
CA SER A 115 -13.02 -27.88 14.13
C SER A 115 -11.52 -28.04 13.87
N VAL A 116 -10.80 -28.83 14.69
CA VAL A 116 -9.37 -29.09 14.49
C VAL A 116 -9.14 -29.91 13.23
N PHE A 117 -9.94 -30.96 13.00
CA PHE A 117 -9.83 -31.80 11.80
C PHE A 117 -10.23 -31.05 10.54
N VAL A 118 -11.25 -30.19 10.63
CA VAL A 118 -11.71 -29.34 9.51
C VAL A 118 -10.68 -28.27 9.15
N ALA A 119 -9.83 -27.84 10.08
CA ALA A 119 -8.75 -26.88 9.81
C ALA A 119 -7.53 -27.49 9.09
N ILE A 120 -7.39 -28.82 9.05
CA ILE A 120 -6.23 -29.47 8.41
C ILE A 120 -6.20 -29.23 6.89
N PRO A 121 -7.29 -29.43 6.11
CA PRO A 121 -7.28 -29.16 4.67
C PRO A 121 -6.91 -27.70 4.29
N PRO A 122 -7.52 -26.64 4.87
CA PRO A 122 -7.14 -25.27 4.53
C PRO A 122 -5.71 -24.93 5.01
N ALA A 123 -5.25 -25.50 6.13
CA ALA A 123 -3.87 -25.32 6.59
C ALA A 123 -2.87 -25.98 5.63
N LEU A 124 -3.12 -27.20 5.16
CA LEU A 124 -2.26 -27.90 4.19
C LEU A 124 -2.18 -27.12 2.87
N LEU A 125 -3.32 -26.64 2.37
CA LEU A 125 -3.36 -25.77 1.18
C LEU A 125 -2.56 -24.48 1.41
N GLY A 126 -2.75 -23.81 2.55
CA GLY A 126 -2.00 -22.60 2.91
C GLY A 126 -0.49 -22.82 2.96
N THR A 127 -0.04 -23.92 3.57
CA THR A 127 1.37 -24.30 3.61
C THR A 127 1.96 -24.50 2.21
N ILE A 128 1.22 -25.16 1.31
CA ILE A 128 1.68 -25.36 -0.09
C ILE A 128 1.80 -24.02 -0.82
N LEU A 129 0.82 -23.12 -0.67
CA LEU A 129 0.85 -21.79 -1.28
C LEU A 129 2.08 -20.99 -0.83
N ILE A 130 2.34 -20.97 0.48
CA ILE A 130 3.50 -20.26 1.06
C ILE A 130 4.80 -20.89 0.56
N PHE A 131 4.91 -22.22 0.58
CA PHE A 131 6.11 -22.93 0.15
C PHE A 131 6.43 -22.71 -1.34
N MET A 132 5.41 -22.67 -2.21
CA MET A 132 5.59 -22.38 -3.63
C MET A 132 6.01 -20.92 -3.85
N ASP A 133 5.41 -19.97 -3.13
CA ASP A 133 5.75 -18.55 -3.25
C ASP A 133 7.19 -18.25 -2.77
N GLN A 134 7.56 -18.82 -1.61
CA GLN A 134 8.92 -18.72 -1.06
C GLN A 134 9.96 -19.33 -2.00
N GLN A 135 9.72 -20.54 -2.53
CA GLN A 135 10.66 -21.20 -3.44
C GLN A 135 10.80 -20.49 -4.78
N ILE A 136 9.69 -20.06 -5.39
CA ILE A 136 9.75 -19.33 -6.66
C ILE A 136 10.51 -18.01 -6.46
N THR A 137 10.21 -17.29 -5.38
CA THR A 137 10.87 -16.02 -5.06
C THR A 137 12.36 -16.23 -4.77
N SER A 138 12.73 -17.23 -3.97
CA SER A 138 14.12 -17.51 -3.63
C SER A 138 14.93 -17.94 -4.86
N VAL A 139 14.35 -18.74 -5.76
CA VAL A 139 14.99 -19.12 -7.03
C VAL A 139 15.18 -17.93 -7.96
N ILE A 140 14.21 -17.01 -8.05
CA ILE A 140 14.34 -15.79 -8.85
C ILE A 140 15.48 -14.92 -8.31
N ILE A 141 15.53 -14.69 -7.00
CA ILE A 141 16.56 -13.84 -6.38
C ILE A 141 17.94 -14.47 -6.50
N ASN A 142 18.05 -15.79 -6.34
CA ASN A 142 19.32 -16.52 -6.40
C ASN A 142 19.78 -16.82 -7.84
N ARG A 143 19.18 -16.21 -8.87
CA ARG A 143 19.67 -16.36 -10.24
C ARG A 143 21.12 -15.91 -10.36
N LYS A 144 21.92 -16.76 -11.02
CA LYS A 144 23.37 -16.54 -11.28
C LYS A 144 23.66 -15.21 -11.99
N GLU A 145 22.69 -14.69 -12.74
CA GLU A 145 22.74 -13.39 -13.43
C GLU A 145 22.97 -12.20 -12.48
N TYR A 146 22.49 -12.29 -11.23
CA TYR A 146 22.64 -11.22 -10.23
C TYR A 146 24.00 -11.22 -9.51
N LYS A 147 24.87 -12.20 -9.80
CA LYS A 147 26.26 -12.28 -9.29
C LYS A 147 26.38 -12.08 -7.77
N LEU A 148 25.46 -12.66 -7.00
CA LEU A 148 25.47 -12.59 -5.54
C LEU A 148 26.72 -13.30 -4.99
N LYS A 149 27.39 -12.65 -4.02
CA LYS A 149 28.68 -13.12 -3.46
C LYS A 149 28.55 -14.04 -2.24
N LYS A 150 27.36 -14.14 -1.64
CA LYS A 150 27.08 -15.02 -0.48
C LYS A 150 26.30 -16.25 -0.94
N GLY A 151 26.54 -17.40 -0.31
CA GLY A 151 25.87 -18.66 -0.61
C GLY A 151 24.37 -18.63 -0.27
N CYS A 152 23.60 -19.52 -0.90
CA CYS A 152 22.16 -19.58 -0.76
C CYS A 152 21.75 -20.40 0.48
N GLY A 153 20.78 -19.91 1.25
CA GLY A 153 20.15 -20.63 2.36
C GLY A 153 18.69 -20.89 2.02
N TYR A 154 18.40 -22.03 1.40
CA TYR A 154 17.05 -22.41 0.92
C TYR A 154 16.22 -23.22 1.94
N HIS A 155 16.79 -23.51 3.12
CA HIS A 155 16.18 -24.39 4.12
C HIS A 155 15.88 -23.66 5.44
N LEU A 156 16.16 -22.36 5.51
CA LEU A 156 16.00 -21.53 6.72
C LEU A 156 14.89 -20.47 6.56
N ASP A 157 14.41 -20.26 5.33
CA ASP A 157 13.37 -19.30 4.92
C ASP A 157 12.02 -19.98 4.64
#